data_AF-A0A9D6BMM5-F1
#
_entry.id   AF-A0A9D6BMM5-F1
#
_cell.length_a   1.000
_cell.length_b   1.000
_cell.length_c   1.000
_cell.angle_alpha   90.00
_cell.angle_beta   90.00
_cell.angle_gamma   90.00
#
_symmetry.space_group_name_H-M   'P 1'
#
loop_
_entity.id
_entity.type
_entity.pdbx_description
1 polymer ?
#
loop_
_entity_poly.entity_id
_entity_poly.type
_entity_poly.pdbx_seq_one_letter_code
_entity_poly.pdbx_strand_id
1 'polypeptide(L)' 'MNHLDDRGLQAIRQRAYSLAETGRFSSANAVQQALVGEGWPNAAQALESEFARKAISERCRAAQAH' A
#
# COMPACT_ATOMS: atom_id res chain seq x y z
N MET A 1 -10.50 -18.66 -13.64
CA MET A 1 -10.25 -18.58 -12.18
C MET A 1 -8.90 -17.89 -11.95
N ASN A 2 -8.87 -16.57 -11.67
CA ASN A 2 -7.64 -15.82 -11.42
C ASN A 2 -7.27 -15.84 -9.92
N HIS A 3 -6.80 -16.99 -9.42
CA HIS A 3 -6.25 -17.07 -8.06
C HIS A 3 -4.83 -16.44 -7.96
N LEU A 4 -4.17 -16.14 -9.08
CA LEU A 4 -2.85 -15.51 -9.09
C LEU A 4 -2.89 -14.03 -8.70
N ASP A 5 -3.93 -13.30 -9.07
CA ASP A 5 -4.09 -11.89 -8.68
C ASP A 5 -4.18 -11.74 -7.17
N ASP A 6 -4.91 -12.62 -6.48
CA ASP A 6 -5.14 -12.48 -5.05
C ASP A 6 -3.84 -12.53 -4.22
N ARG A 7 -2.93 -13.46 -4.55
CA ARG A 7 -1.61 -13.54 -3.90
C ARG A 7 -0.72 -12.34 -4.23
N GLY A 8 -0.72 -11.87 -5.47
CA GLY A 8 0.03 -10.70 -5.89
C GLY A 8 -0.47 -9.43 -5.19
N LEU A 9 -1.78 -9.23 -5.17
CA LEU A 9 -2.45 -8.11 -4.50
C LEU A 9 -2.25 -8.15 -2.98
N GLN A 10 -2.30 -9.35 -2.37
CA GLN A 10 -1.98 -9.52 -0.95
C GLN A 10 -0.52 -9.19 -0.63
N ALA A 11 0.44 -9.64 -1.46
CA ALA A 11 1.85 -9.31 -1.28
C ALA A 11 2.07 -7.79 -1.35
N ILE A 12 1.41 -7.11 -2.30
CA ILE A 12 1.49 -5.66 -2.41
C ILE A 12 0.87 -4.97 -1.20
N ARG A 13 -0.29 -5.43 -0.70
CA ARG A 13 -0.89 -4.90 0.54
C ARG A 13 0.04 -5.04 1.74
N GLN A 14 0.63 -6.21 1.93
CA GLN A 14 1.60 -6.46 3.01
C GLN A 14 2.77 -5.48 2.90
N ARG A 15 3.30 -5.28 1.69
CA ARG A 15 4.39 -4.33 1.45
C ARG A 15 3.97 -2.89 1.71
N ALA A 16 2.77 -2.52 1.27
CA ALA A 16 2.19 -1.21 1.49
C ALA A 16 2.02 -0.91 2.99
N TYR A 17 1.63 -1.92 3.79
CA TYR A 17 1.57 -1.79 5.25
C TYR A 17 2.95 -1.60 5.87
N SER A 18 3.95 -2.41 5.50
CA SER A 18 5.32 -2.21 6.01
C SER A 18 5.88 -0.82 5.67
N LEU A 19 5.60 -0.31 4.47
CA LEU A 19 5.98 1.05 4.07
C LEU A 19 5.25 2.11 4.90
N ALA A 20 3.94 1.94 5.10
CA ALA A 20 3.15 2.84 5.92
C ALA A 20 3.63 2.88 7.38
N GLU A 21 4.06 1.74 7.94
CA GLU A 21 4.62 1.64 9.28
C GLU A 21 6.00 2.32 9.42
N THR A 22 6.72 2.57 8.31
CA THR A 22 7.99 3.29 8.38
C THR A 22 7.85 4.79 8.66
N GLY A 23 6.64 5.35 8.59
CA GLY A 23 6.38 6.79 8.77
C GLY A 23 6.97 7.67 7.65
N ARG A 24 7.63 7.09 6.64
CA ARG A 24 8.26 7.83 5.53
C ARG A 24 7.25 8.40 4.53
N PHE A 25 6.01 7.91 4.56
CA PHE A 25 4.97 8.29 3.62
C PHE A 25 3.81 8.95 4.35
N SER A 26 3.30 10.05 3.81
CA SER A 26 2.19 10.81 4.41
C SER A 26 0.81 10.39 3.88
N SER A 27 0.73 9.54 2.85
CA SER A 27 -0.53 9.18 2.20
C SER A 27 -0.41 7.86 1.44
N ALA A 28 -1.55 7.17 1.25
CA ALA A 28 -1.60 5.95 0.45
C ALA A 28 -1.12 6.14 -1.00
N ASN A 29 -1.29 7.33 -1.58
CA ASN A 29 -0.78 7.64 -2.92
C ASN A 29 0.76 7.64 -2.96
N ALA A 30 1.42 8.20 -1.95
CA ALA A 30 2.88 8.18 -1.85
C ALA A 30 3.43 6.76 -1.68
N VAL A 31 2.75 5.92 -0.87
CA VAL A 31 3.06 4.49 -0.75
C VAL A 31 2.87 3.78 -2.08
N GLN A 32 1.78 4.06 -2.80
CA GLN A 32 1.53 3.49 -4.13
C GLN A 32 2.66 3.85 -5.12
N GLN A 33 3.09 5.11 -5.17
CA GLN A 33 4.17 5.53 -6.07
C GLN A 33 5.51 4.86 -5.72
N ALA A 34 5.81 4.72 -4.43
CA ALA A 34 7.01 4.01 -3.99
C ALA A 34 6.97 2.54 -4.43
N LEU A 35 5.83 1.87 -4.24
CA LEU A 35 5.63 0.48 -4.68
C LEU A 35 5.79 0.33 -6.20
N VAL A 36 5.22 1.23 -6.98
CA VAL A 36 5.40 1.21 -8.45
C VAL A 36 6.88 1.39 -8.81
N GLY A 37 7.60 2.31 -8.14
CA GLY A 37 9.05 2.49 -8.30
C GLY A 37 9.89 1.29 -7.86
N GLU A 38 9.43 0.51 -6.88
CA GLU A 38 10.04 -0.74 -6.43
C GLU A 38 9.79 -1.93 -7.37
N GLY A 39 8.96 -1.77 -8.42
CA GLY A 39 8.62 -2.84 -9.36
C GLY A 39 7.29 -3.55 -9.08
N TRP A 40 6.38 -2.90 -8.34
CA TRP A 40 5.01 -3.38 -8.11
C TRP A 40 3.98 -2.60 -8.95
N PRO A 41 3.84 -2.89 -10.25
CA PRO A 41 2.92 -2.15 -11.13
C PRO A 41 1.45 -2.30 -10.72
N ASN A 42 1.10 -3.39 -10.05
CA ASN A 42 -0.28 -3.67 -9.61
C ASN A 42 -0.64 -2.97 -8.28
N ALA A 43 0.19 -2.05 -7.78
CA ALA A 43 -0.08 -1.32 -6.54
C ALA A 43 -1.33 -0.45 -6.62
N ALA A 44 -1.61 0.13 -7.79
CA ALA A 44 -2.85 0.87 -8.02
C ALA A 44 -4.08 -0.04 -7.86
N GLN A 45 -4.01 -1.28 -8.35
CA GLN A 45 -5.09 -2.25 -8.26
C GLN A 45 -5.25 -2.79 -6.83
N ALA A 46 -4.14 -3.04 -6.12
CA ALA A 46 -4.17 -3.48 -4.71
C ALA A 46 -4.74 -2.42 -3.76
N LEU A 47 -4.59 -1.15 -4.13
CA LEU A 47 -5.04 0.03 -3.40
C LEU A 47 -6.23 0.72 -4.08
N GLU A 48 -6.94 0.03 -4.96
CA GLU A 48 -8.08 0.62 -5.69
C GLU A 48 -9.25 0.92 -4.73
N SER A 49 -9.50 0.03 -3.77
CA SER A 49 -10.54 0.23 -2.77
C SER A 49 -10.28 1.44 -1.88
N GLU A 50 -11.28 2.31 -1.75
CA GLU A 50 -11.22 3.48 -0.87
C GLU A 50 -10.91 3.08 0.59
N PHE A 51 -11.45 1.95 1.05
CA PHE A 51 -11.13 1.38 2.37
C PHE A 51 -9.63 1.11 2.55
N ALA A 52 -8.98 0.51 1.54
CA ALA A 52 -7.55 0.23 1.60
C ALA A 52 -6.72 1.52 1.62
N ARG A 53 -7.12 2.53 0.84
CA ARG A 53 -6.47 3.85 0.84
C ARG A 53 -6.60 4.55 2.19
N LYS A 54 -7.78 4.53 2.81
CA LYS A 54 -7.97 5.08 4.17
C LYS A 54 -7.12 4.34 5.19
N ALA A 55 -7.19 3.01 5.20
CA ALA A 55 -6.46 2.17 6.15
C ALA A 55 -4.93 2.33 6.05
N ILE A 56 -4.39 2.54 4.85
CA ILE A 56 -2.97 2.84 4.64
C ILE A 56 -2.64 4.27 5.11
N SER A 57 -3.48 5.24 4.77
CA SER A 57 -3.26 6.65 5.14
C SER A 57 -3.33 6.85 6.66
N GLU A 58 -4.23 6.16 7.34
CA GLU A 58 -4.33 6.14 8.80
C GLU A 58 -3.06 5.54 9.43
N ARG A 59 -2.54 4.42 8.90
CA ARG A 59 -1.29 3.82 9.37
C ARG A 59 -0.08 4.71 9.13
N CYS A 60 0.03 5.31 7.95
CA CYS A 60 1.05 6.30 7.62
C CYS A 60 1.06 7.43 8.66
N ARG A 61 -0.12 8.00 8.93
CA ARG A 61 -0.26 9.08 9.91
C ARG A 61 0.06 8.62 11.33
N ALA A 62 -0.33 7.40 11.72
CA ALA A 62 0.00 6.84 13.02
C ALA A 62 1.51 6.62 13.19
N ALA A 63 2.19 6.13 12.16
CA ALA A 63 3.64 5.92 12.16
C ALA A 63 4.43 7.24 12.12
N GLN A 64 3.88 8.30 11.52
CA GLN A 64 4.46 9.65 11.56
C GLN A 64 4.30 10.36 12.90
N ALA A 65 3.32 9.93 13.70
CA ALA A 65 3.05 10.49 15.03
C ALA A 65 3.87 9.81 16.14
N HIS A 66 4.69 8.80 15.80
CA HIS A 66 5.58 8.07 16.69
C HIS A 66 7.01 8.57 16.54
#